data_AF-A0A928JRH8-F1
#
_entry.id   AF-A0A928JRH8-F1
#
_cell.length_a   1.000
_cell.length_b   1.000
_cell.length_c   1.000
_cell.angle_alpha   90.00
_cell.angle_beta   90.00
_cell.angle_gamma   90.00
#
_symmetry.space_group_name_H-M   'P 1'
#
loop_
_entity.id
_entity.type
_entity.pdbx_description
1 polymer ?
#
loop_
_entity_poly.entity_id
_entity_poly.type
_entity_poly.pdbx_seq_one_letter_code
_entity_poly.pdbx_strand_id
1 'polypeptide(L)'
;MDFYNAEVNLAKKNEKSAIKRAANITGFAFFMLTSVMVFWSVPVTVIIKLVSKRPDITLKYLNDPTIVQVIQICVSSIAFIFPFIIYSKMMGERLSEVVLYNKPKEKKLMFPLILMGLGVCGFSNAVVSGAGAILQNFGFNYNVAQTENPTNIFGIILSFVATAVTPALVEEFAMRGAVMGTLRKYGESFAIITSALIFGLMHGNLVQIPFAFILGLFFGFAVIKSGTIWTAVIIHFLNNLFSISFDYILSNSKGAVVWFANIFYFIFLLALGFIGFLLYFNKGEDTFSLDNKTEVLTVKEKLISFLTAPCIIISFVIVLLESFFVYRA
;
A
#
# COMPACT_ATOMS: atom_id res chain seq x y z
N MET A 1 42.01 -0.43 -22.43
CA MET A 1 40.58 -0.51 -22.82
C MET A 1 39.91 -1.75 -22.22
N ASP A 2 40.56 -2.92 -22.27
CA ASP A 2 40.00 -4.18 -21.72
C ASP A 2 39.81 -4.20 -20.20
N PHE A 3 40.73 -3.61 -19.43
CA PHE A 3 40.63 -3.55 -17.97
C PHE A 3 39.48 -2.66 -17.48
N TYR A 4 39.34 -1.46 -18.08
CA TYR A 4 38.23 -0.55 -17.78
C TYR A 4 36.87 -1.17 -18.11
N ASN A 5 36.76 -1.84 -19.25
CA ASN A 5 35.53 -2.56 -19.62
C ASN A 5 35.23 -3.72 -18.66
N ALA A 6 36.26 -4.42 -18.14
CA ALA A 6 36.09 -5.46 -17.15
C ALA A 6 35.57 -4.92 -15.80
N GLU A 7 36.11 -3.78 -15.32
CA GLU A 7 35.65 -3.13 -14.08
C GLU A 7 34.19 -2.66 -14.18
N VAL A 8 33.81 -2.00 -15.28
CA VAL A 8 32.43 -1.56 -15.51
C VAL A 8 31.47 -2.75 -15.56
N ASN A 9 31.85 -3.83 -16.25
CA ASN A 9 31.03 -5.04 -16.32
C ASN A 9 30.88 -5.73 -14.96
N LEU A 10 31.95 -5.75 -14.15
CA LEU A 10 31.92 -6.28 -12.80
C LEU A 10 31.00 -5.44 -11.90
N ALA A 11 31.09 -4.10 -11.96
CA ALA A 11 30.22 -3.20 -11.21
C ALA A 11 28.73 -3.41 -11.56
N LYS A 12 28.40 -3.49 -12.86
CA LYS A 12 27.04 -3.81 -13.32
C LYS A 12 26.54 -5.15 -12.81
N LYS A 13 27.38 -6.19 -12.85
CA LYS A 13 27.05 -7.53 -12.33
C LYS A 13 26.78 -7.50 -10.82
N ASN A 14 27.60 -6.77 -10.06
CA ASN A 14 27.47 -6.65 -8.62
C ASN A 14 26.19 -5.89 -8.23
N GLU A 15 25.89 -4.76 -8.86
CA GLU A 15 24.66 -4.00 -8.58
C GLU A 15 23.42 -4.82 -8.96
N LYS A 16 23.43 -5.49 -10.11
CA LYS A 16 22.35 -6.39 -10.54
C LYS A 16 22.11 -7.52 -9.54
N SER A 17 23.18 -8.13 -9.04
CA SER A 17 23.10 -9.19 -8.03
C SER A 17 22.51 -8.67 -6.71
N ALA A 18 22.93 -7.49 -6.26
CA ALA A 18 22.43 -6.86 -5.06
C ALA A 18 20.93 -6.51 -5.17
N ILE A 19 20.50 -5.96 -6.31
CA ILE A 19 19.09 -5.68 -6.59
C ILE A 19 18.26 -6.97 -6.62
N LYS A 20 18.76 -8.04 -7.26
CA LYS A 20 18.07 -9.34 -7.27
C LYS A 20 17.95 -9.94 -5.87
N ARG A 21 18.98 -9.81 -5.04
CA ARG A 21 18.91 -10.22 -3.63
C ARG A 21 17.82 -9.41 -2.90
N ALA A 22 17.82 -8.10 -3.03
CA ALA A 22 16.82 -7.23 -2.42
C ALA A 22 15.39 -7.60 -2.87
N ALA A 23 15.19 -7.78 -4.18
CA ALA A 23 13.93 -8.20 -4.77
C ALA A 23 13.45 -9.57 -4.24
N ASN A 24 14.34 -10.55 -4.09
CA ASN A 24 13.99 -11.83 -3.51
C ASN A 24 13.57 -11.72 -2.03
N ILE A 25 14.23 -10.86 -1.26
CA ILE A 25 13.86 -10.59 0.14
C ILE A 25 12.52 -9.86 0.22
N THR A 26 12.28 -8.87 -0.65
CA THR A 26 10.97 -8.19 -0.77
C THR A 26 9.86 -9.16 -1.12
N GLY A 27 10.05 -10.02 -2.12
CA GLY A 27 9.07 -11.03 -2.52
C GLY A 27 8.82 -12.08 -1.42
N PHE A 28 9.84 -12.45 -0.66
CA PHE A 28 9.66 -13.33 0.50
C PHE A 28 8.86 -12.68 1.62
N ALA A 29 9.11 -11.39 1.92
CA ALA A 29 8.30 -10.64 2.88
C ALA A 29 6.84 -10.51 2.43
N PHE A 30 6.61 -10.25 1.14
CA PHE A 30 5.28 -10.26 0.54
C PHE A 30 4.59 -11.63 0.66
N PHE A 31 5.30 -12.71 0.40
CA PHE A 31 4.77 -14.07 0.57
C PHE A 31 4.36 -14.35 2.03
N MET A 32 5.16 -13.93 3.01
CA MET A 32 4.79 -14.06 4.42
C MET A 32 3.54 -13.23 4.76
N LEU A 33 3.46 -11.99 4.28
CA LEU A 33 2.29 -11.12 4.47
C LEU A 33 1.02 -11.79 3.92
N THR A 34 1.05 -12.21 2.65
CA THR A 34 -0.10 -12.85 1.99
C THR A 34 -0.48 -14.16 2.68
N SER A 35 0.51 -14.94 3.13
CA SER A 35 0.26 -16.16 3.91
C SER A 35 -0.48 -15.88 5.22
N VAL A 36 -0.10 -14.83 5.96
CA VAL A 36 -0.83 -14.42 7.17
C VAL A 36 -2.25 -13.99 6.82
N MET A 37 -2.43 -13.15 5.80
CA MET A 37 -3.75 -12.67 5.39
C MET A 37 -4.70 -13.79 4.95
N VAL A 38 -4.20 -14.84 4.31
CA VAL A 38 -5.01 -15.96 3.82
C VAL A 38 -5.26 -17.01 4.91
N PHE A 39 -4.23 -17.35 5.70
CA PHE A 39 -4.28 -18.52 6.57
C PHE A 39 -4.50 -18.21 8.06
N TRP A 40 -4.66 -16.95 8.48
CA TRP A 40 -4.80 -16.59 9.91
C TRP A 40 -5.97 -17.32 10.61
N SER A 41 -7.05 -17.61 9.89
CA SER A 41 -8.28 -18.18 10.48
C SER A 41 -8.14 -19.65 10.88
N VAL A 42 -7.22 -20.38 10.23
CA VAL A 42 -6.95 -21.80 10.50
C VAL A 42 -6.42 -22.03 11.93
N PRO A 43 -5.30 -21.43 12.36
CA PRO A 43 -4.80 -21.62 13.73
C PRO A 43 -5.79 -21.11 14.77
N VAL A 44 -6.49 -20.00 14.52
CA VAL A 44 -7.53 -19.47 15.43
C VAL A 44 -8.64 -20.51 15.63
N THR A 45 -9.12 -21.11 14.53
CA THR A 45 -10.18 -22.13 14.59
C THR A 45 -9.71 -23.39 15.32
N VAL A 46 -8.48 -23.84 15.09
CA VAL A 46 -7.89 -25.00 15.78
C VAL A 46 -7.79 -24.73 17.28
N ILE A 47 -7.25 -23.58 17.68
CA ILE A 47 -7.12 -23.20 19.10
C ILE A 47 -8.50 -23.15 19.78
N ILE A 48 -9.50 -22.54 19.15
CA ILE A 48 -10.86 -22.48 19.70
C ILE A 48 -11.44 -23.88 19.91
N LYS A 49 -11.25 -24.80 18.96
CA LYS A 49 -11.71 -26.19 19.09
C LYS A 49 -11.01 -26.96 20.20
N LEU A 50 -9.75 -26.63 20.51
CA LEU A 50 -8.99 -27.29 21.57
C LEU A 50 -9.28 -26.71 22.97
N VAL A 51 -9.50 -25.41 23.07
CA VAL A 51 -9.57 -24.69 24.35
C VAL A 51 -11.00 -24.37 24.79
N SER A 52 -11.91 -24.08 23.84
CA SER A 52 -13.27 -23.69 24.19
C SER A 52 -14.10 -24.89 24.63
N LYS A 53 -14.81 -24.73 25.75
CA LYS A 53 -15.83 -25.69 26.20
C LYS A 53 -17.05 -25.75 25.26
N ARG A 54 -17.25 -24.73 24.42
CA ARG A 54 -18.36 -24.62 23.44
C ARG A 54 -17.84 -24.03 22.11
N PRO A 55 -17.02 -24.76 21.34
CA PRO A 55 -16.37 -24.23 20.14
C PRO A 55 -17.36 -23.68 19.09
N ASP A 56 -18.47 -24.38 18.88
CA ASP A 56 -19.58 -24.00 18.00
C ASP A 56 -20.15 -22.62 18.31
N ILE A 57 -20.36 -22.30 19.60
CA ILE A 57 -20.80 -20.97 20.02
C ILE A 57 -19.67 -19.95 19.87
N THR A 58 -18.45 -20.27 20.28
CA THR A 58 -17.30 -19.35 20.20
C THR A 58 -16.98 -18.96 18.77
N LEU A 59 -17.03 -19.89 17.82
CA LEU A 59 -16.79 -19.63 16.41
C LEU A 59 -17.87 -18.71 15.80
N LYS A 60 -19.11 -18.77 16.28
CA LYS A 60 -20.17 -17.86 15.83
C LYS A 60 -19.86 -16.40 16.16
N TYR A 61 -19.22 -16.15 17.31
CA TYR A 61 -18.84 -14.79 17.70
C TYR A 61 -17.72 -14.19 16.84
N LEU A 62 -16.93 -14.99 16.11
CA LEU A 62 -15.91 -14.45 15.20
C LEU A 62 -16.51 -13.66 14.04
N ASN A 63 -17.79 -13.87 13.74
CA ASN A 63 -18.52 -13.13 12.71
C ASN A 63 -19.27 -11.90 13.26
N ASP A 64 -19.19 -11.63 14.58
CA ASP A 64 -19.75 -10.39 15.13
C ASP A 64 -19.03 -9.17 14.52
N PRO A 65 -19.76 -8.18 13.98
CA PRO A 65 -19.15 -7.02 13.32
C PRO A 65 -18.09 -6.30 14.14
N THR A 66 -18.25 -6.24 15.46
CA THR A 66 -17.30 -5.57 16.37
C THR A 66 -16.05 -6.42 16.55
N ILE A 67 -16.21 -7.73 16.74
CA ILE A 67 -15.10 -8.67 16.90
C ILE A 67 -14.28 -8.75 15.60
N VAL A 68 -14.94 -8.71 14.44
CA VAL A 68 -14.27 -8.67 13.14
C VAL A 68 -13.31 -7.48 13.05
N GLN A 69 -13.68 -6.29 13.55
CA GLN A 69 -12.77 -5.13 13.55
C GLN A 69 -11.52 -5.39 14.41
N VAL A 70 -11.68 -6.01 15.58
CA VAL A 70 -10.53 -6.35 16.46
C VAL A 70 -9.61 -7.35 15.76
N ILE A 71 -10.19 -8.38 15.14
CA ILE A 71 -9.44 -9.38 14.37
C ILE A 71 -8.70 -8.70 13.22
N GLN A 72 -9.34 -7.81 12.47
CA GLN A 72 -8.74 -7.09 11.35
C GLN A 72 -7.53 -6.25 11.80
N ILE A 73 -7.66 -5.52 12.92
CA ILE A 73 -6.55 -4.74 13.50
C ILE A 73 -5.37 -5.67 13.83
N CYS A 74 -5.64 -6.79 14.50
CA CYS A 74 -4.61 -7.73 14.94
C CYS A 74 -3.93 -8.42 13.76
N VAL A 75 -4.72 -8.99 12.84
CA VAL A 75 -4.22 -9.70 11.66
C VAL A 75 -3.43 -8.77 10.77
N SER A 76 -3.93 -7.55 10.49
CA SER A 76 -3.21 -6.55 9.70
C SER A 76 -1.89 -6.15 10.37
N SER A 77 -1.92 -5.86 11.67
CA SER A 77 -0.71 -5.51 12.41
C SER A 77 0.34 -6.63 12.37
N ILE A 78 -0.06 -7.89 12.55
CA ILE A 78 0.85 -9.04 12.47
C ILE A 78 1.39 -9.20 11.04
N ALA A 79 0.50 -9.16 10.04
CA ALA A 79 0.85 -9.34 8.63
C ALA A 79 1.83 -8.29 8.10
N PHE A 80 1.84 -7.08 8.67
CA PHE A 80 2.75 -6.01 8.26
C PHE A 80 3.96 -5.85 9.16
N ILE A 81 3.84 -6.03 10.47
CA ILE A 81 4.98 -5.85 11.38
C ILE A 81 5.94 -7.04 11.27
N PHE A 82 5.43 -8.27 11.31
CA PHE A 82 6.27 -9.46 11.39
C PHE A 82 7.12 -9.68 10.11
N PRO A 83 6.55 -9.70 8.89
CA PRO A 83 7.33 -9.88 7.68
C PRO A 83 8.36 -8.77 7.45
N PHE A 84 8.06 -7.53 7.83
CA PHE A 84 8.95 -6.39 7.55
C PHE A 84 10.05 -6.20 8.61
N ILE A 85 9.87 -6.74 9.82
CA ILE A 85 11.00 -6.97 10.76
C ILE A 85 11.96 -8.00 10.17
N ILE A 86 11.45 -9.11 9.63
CA ILE A 86 12.28 -10.14 8.98
C ILE A 86 12.99 -9.55 7.75
N TYR A 87 12.26 -8.78 6.92
CA TYR A 87 12.82 -8.05 5.78
C TYR A 87 14.03 -7.20 6.19
N SER A 88 13.87 -6.34 7.20
CA SER A 88 14.94 -5.47 7.70
C SER A 88 16.17 -6.29 8.16
N LYS A 89 15.96 -7.38 8.91
CA LYS A 89 17.03 -8.29 9.32
C LYS A 89 17.75 -8.93 8.13
N MET A 90 17.03 -9.40 7.13
CA MET A 90 17.61 -10.04 5.92
C MET A 90 18.36 -9.05 5.02
N MET A 91 17.90 -7.80 4.99
CA MET A 91 18.57 -6.70 4.29
C MET A 91 19.82 -6.22 5.04
N GLY A 92 19.96 -6.54 6.32
CA GLY A 92 21.08 -6.10 7.16
C GLY A 92 21.01 -4.61 7.52
N GLU A 93 19.84 -4.00 7.40
CA GLU A 93 19.61 -2.56 7.62
C GLU A 93 18.72 -2.40 8.84
N ARG A 94 18.96 -1.38 9.67
CA ARG A 94 18.06 -1.06 10.79
C ARG A 94 16.92 -0.17 10.29
N LEU A 95 15.68 -0.50 10.63
CA LEU A 95 14.50 0.32 10.25
C LEU A 95 14.65 1.79 10.66
N SER A 96 15.24 2.06 11.82
CA SER A 96 15.49 3.42 12.30
C SER A 96 16.43 4.24 11.41
N GLU A 97 17.28 3.60 10.62
CA GLU A 97 18.28 4.24 9.76
C GLU A 97 17.75 4.48 8.34
N VAL A 98 16.87 3.59 7.85
CA VAL A 98 16.31 3.68 6.48
C VAL A 98 15.01 4.47 6.42
N VAL A 99 14.24 4.50 7.51
CA VAL A 99 12.98 5.25 7.58
C VAL A 99 13.29 6.75 7.66
N LEU A 100 12.62 7.52 6.80
CA LEU A 100 12.71 8.98 6.82
C LEU A 100 11.89 9.56 7.97
N TYR A 101 12.56 9.87 9.07
CA TYR A 101 11.99 10.55 10.25
C TYR A 101 12.37 12.03 10.36
N ASN A 102 13.08 12.59 9.37
CA ASN A 102 13.53 13.98 9.46
C ASN A 102 12.32 14.88 9.73
N LYS A 103 12.49 15.89 10.60
CA LYS A 103 11.55 17.01 10.65
C LYS A 103 11.37 17.49 9.20
N PRO A 104 10.14 17.72 8.71
CA PRO A 104 9.89 17.97 7.30
C PRO A 104 10.90 19.00 6.80
N LYS A 105 11.69 18.65 5.76
CA LYS A 105 12.81 19.49 5.29
C LYS A 105 12.38 20.95 5.12
N GLU A 106 11.10 21.14 4.78
CA GLU A 106 10.33 22.33 5.12
C GLU A 106 8.88 21.95 5.46
N LYS A 107 8.35 22.36 6.63
CA LYS A 107 6.90 22.23 6.94
C LYS A 107 6.02 22.84 5.84
N LYS A 108 6.57 23.79 5.07
CA LYS A 108 5.94 24.46 3.93
C LYS A 108 5.62 23.54 2.75
N LEU A 109 6.30 22.39 2.60
CA LEU A 109 6.06 21.45 1.49
C LEU A 109 5.07 20.34 1.84
N MET A 110 4.99 19.97 3.12
CA MET A 110 4.14 18.87 3.58
C MET A 110 2.65 19.15 3.35
N PHE A 111 2.18 20.37 3.65
CA PHE A 111 0.77 20.72 3.50
C PHE A 111 0.29 20.69 2.03
N PRO A 112 0.98 21.33 1.06
CA PRO A 112 0.63 21.19 -0.36
C PRO A 112 0.65 19.74 -0.84
N LEU A 113 1.64 18.93 -0.41
CA LEU A 113 1.72 17.51 -0.76
C LEU A 113 0.55 16.69 -0.21
N ILE A 114 0.07 17.00 1.00
CA ILE A 114 -1.11 16.35 1.57
C ILE A 114 -2.34 16.64 0.72
N LEU A 115 -2.55 17.92 0.37
CA LEU A 115 -3.67 18.34 -0.47
C LEU A 115 -3.63 17.68 -1.85
N MET A 116 -2.46 17.69 -2.51
CA MET A 116 -2.23 16.96 -3.76
C MET A 116 -2.55 15.48 -3.61
N GLY A 117 -2.10 14.86 -2.52
CA GLY A 117 -2.35 13.45 -2.22
C GLY A 117 -3.84 13.11 -2.11
N LEU A 118 -4.63 13.96 -1.48
CA LEU A 118 -6.10 13.82 -1.43
C LEU A 118 -6.72 13.89 -2.83
N GLY A 119 -6.23 14.77 -3.70
CA GLY A 119 -6.61 14.81 -5.11
C GLY A 119 -6.26 13.54 -5.88
N VAL A 120 -5.05 13.02 -5.68
CA VAL A 120 -4.62 11.74 -6.28
C VAL A 120 -5.50 10.59 -5.76
N CYS A 121 -5.92 10.60 -4.49
CA CYS A 121 -6.88 9.64 -3.96
C CYS A 121 -8.22 9.72 -4.69
N GLY A 122 -8.78 10.92 -4.87
CA GLY A 122 -10.01 11.13 -5.63
C GLY A 122 -9.92 10.63 -7.06
N PHE A 123 -8.83 10.99 -7.77
CA PHE A 123 -8.56 10.49 -9.12
C PHE A 123 -8.47 8.97 -9.17
N SER A 124 -7.72 8.39 -8.24
CA SER A 124 -7.47 6.95 -8.23
C SER A 124 -8.80 6.19 -7.93
N ASN A 125 -9.66 6.70 -7.05
CA ASN A 125 -11.00 6.11 -6.80
C ASN A 125 -11.88 6.09 -8.07
N ALA A 126 -11.79 7.11 -8.92
CA ALA A 126 -12.48 7.10 -10.21
C ALA A 126 -11.90 6.03 -11.17
N VAL A 127 -10.57 5.83 -11.15
CA VAL A 127 -9.92 4.76 -11.92
C VAL A 127 -10.40 3.38 -11.48
N VAL A 128 -10.48 3.11 -10.16
CA VAL A 128 -11.04 1.86 -9.60
C VAL A 128 -12.46 1.63 -10.11
N SER A 129 -13.31 2.66 -10.01
CA SER A 129 -14.72 2.57 -10.39
C SER A 129 -14.89 2.26 -11.89
N GLY A 130 -14.09 2.93 -12.74
CA GLY A 130 -14.08 2.67 -14.18
C GLY A 130 -13.53 1.29 -14.53
N ALA A 131 -12.42 0.87 -13.90
CA ALA A 131 -11.82 -0.43 -14.11
C ALA A 131 -12.78 -1.58 -13.69
N GLY A 132 -13.46 -1.43 -12.56
CA GLY A 132 -14.49 -2.36 -12.10
C GLY A 132 -15.63 -2.52 -13.12
N ALA A 133 -16.15 -1.40 -13.64
CA ALA A 133 -17.20 -1.42 -14.66
C ALA A 133 -16.76 -2.09 -15.96
N ILE A 134 -15.51 -1.87 -16.40
CA ILE A 134 -14.96 -2.53 -17.60
C ILE A 134 -14.82 -4.02 -17.36
N LEU A 135 -14.22 -4.44 -16.25
CA LEU A 135 -13.94 -5.85 -15.98
C LEU A 135 -15.20 -6.66 -15.66
N GLN A 136 -16.27 -6.02 -15.19
CA GLN A 136 -17.59 -6.66 -15.07
C GLN A 136 -18.10 -7.15 -16.44
N ASN A 137 -17.82 -6.43 -17.53
CA ASN A 137 -18.17 -6.89 -18.89
C ASN A 137 -17.40 -8.16 -19.31
N PHE A 138 -16.30 -8.48 -18.63
CA PHE A 138 -15.50 -9.70 -18.86
C PHE A 138 -15.83 -10.83 -17.87
N GLY A 139 -16.90 -10.70 -17.08
CA GLY A 139 -17.34 -11.74 -16.13
C GLY A 139 -16.60 -11.73 -14.79
N PHE A 140 -15.93 -10.63 -14.43
CA PHE A 140 -15.36 -10.46 -13.10
C PHE A 140 -16.28 -9.66 -12.20
N ASN A 141 -16.72 -10.25 -11.09
CA ASN A 141 -17.57 -9.58 -10.10
C ASN A 141 -16.70 -9.11 -8.93
N TYR A 142 -16.39 -7.82 -8.92
CA TYR A 142 -15.64 -7.16 -7.84
C TYR A 142 -16.51 -6.64 -6.71
N ASN A 143 -17.73 -7.19 -6.56
CA ASN A 143 -18.54 -6.94 -5.38
C ASN A 143 -17.87 -7.65 -4.20
N VAL A 144 -16.99 -6.93 -3.51
CA VAL A 144 -16.41 -7.39 -2.25
C VAL A 144 -17.58 -7.63 -1.31
N ALA A 145 -17.70 -8.84 -0.77
CA ALA A 145 -18.67 -9.13 0.27
C ALA A 145 -18.42 -8.16 1.44
N GLN A 146 -19.26 -7.12 1.53
CA GLN A 146 -19.15 -6.17 2.62
C GLN A 146 -19.64 -6.87 3.88
N THR A 147 -18.73 -7.04 4.84
CA THR A 147 -19.11 -7.37 6.21
C THR A 147 -20.00 -6.25 6.74
N GLU A 148 -21.09 -6.61 7.41
CA GLU A 148 -21.96 -5.62 8.04
C GLU A 148 -21.15 -4.71 8.96
N ASN A 149 -21.35 -3.40 8.84
CA ASN A 149 -20.68 -2.44 9.71
C ASN A 149 -21.27 -2.53 11.13
N PRO A 150 -20.43 -2.47 12.18
CA PRO A 150 -20.94 -2.41 13.55
C PRO A 150 -21.75 -1.14 13.77
N THR A 151 -22.85 -1.27 14.50
CA THR A 151 -23.80 -0.18 14.80
C THR A 151 -23.63 0.39 16.22
N ASN A 152 -22.99 -0.35 17.12
CA ASN A 152 -22.70 0.13 18.47
C ASN A 152 -21.47 1.07 18.46
N ILE A 153 -21.45 2.05 19.36
CA ILE A 153 -20.41 3.11 19.40
C ILE A 153 -18.99 2.52 19.48
N PHE A 154 -18.79 1.48 20.27
CA PHE A 154 -17.48 0.86 20.43
C PHE A 154 -17.00 0.22 19.13
N GLY A 155 -17.87 -0.53 18.45
CA GLY A 155 -17.57 -1.13 17.15
C GLY A 155 -17.34 -0.09 16.05
N ILE A 156 -18.07 1.03 16.06
CA ILE A 156 -17.81 2.15 15.15
C ILE A 156 -16.42 2.73 15.41
N ILE A 157 -16.03 2.98 16.66
CA ILE A 157 -14.66 3.45 16.94
C ILE A 157 -13.62 2.44 16.41
N LEU A 158 -13.87 1.15 16.62
CA LEU A 158 -12.98 0.10 16.12
C LEU A 158 -12.90 0.04 14.59
N SER A 159 -13.98 0.28 13.85
CA SER A 159 -13.94 0.30 12.39
C SER A 159 -13.11 1.47 11.85
N PHE A 160 -13.15 2.63 12.49
CA PHE A 160 -12.26 3.75 12.16
C PHE A 160 -10.78 3.40 12.44
N VAL A 161 -10.50 2.71 13.55
CA VAL A 161 -9.15 2.24 13.85
C VAL A 161 -8.68 1.17 12.86
N ALA A 162 -9.55 0.22 12.52
CA ALA A 162 -9.25 -0.90 11.62
C ALA A 162 -9.04 -0.45 10.17
N THR A 163 -9.83 0.52 9.69
CA THR A 163 -9.83 0.96 8.30
C THR A 163 -8.96 2.19 8.06
N ALA A 164 -9.00 3.18 8.95
CA ALA A 164 -8.28 4.44 8.72
C ALA A 164 -6.90 4.47 9.38
N VAL A 165 -6.80 4.08 10.65
CA VAL A 165 -5.57 4.25 11.44
C VAL A 165 -4.57 3.12 11.17
N THR A 166 -5.02 1.88 11.30
CA THR A 166 -4.13 0.70 11.26
C THR A 166 -3.39 0.61 9.92
N PRO A 167 -4.07 0.63 8.75
CA PRO A 167 -3.41 0.51 7.44
C PRO A 167 -2.45 1.68 7.18
N ALA A 168 -2.90 2.90 7.47
CA ALA A 168 -2.08 4.10 7.28
C ALA A 168 -0.76 4.07 8.06
N LEU A 169 -0.75 3.40 9.22
CA LEU A 169 0.49 3.16 9.96
C LEU A 169 1.25 1.98 9.38
N VAL A 170 0.69 0.78 9.48
CA VAL A 170 1.46 -0.46 9.28
C VAL A 170 1.91 -0.64 7.82
N GLU A 171 1.08 -0.23 6.86
CA GLU A 171 1.40 -0.35 5.44
C GLU A 171 2.43 0.68 5.00
N GLU A 172 2.33 1.91 5.48
CA GLU A 172 3.30 2.95 5.16
C GLU A 172 4.67 2.67 5.80
N PHE A 173 4.70 2.22 7.05
CA PHE A 173 5.97 1.79 7.68
C PHE A 173 6.60 0.60 6.93
N ALA A 174 5.81 -0.35 6.45
CA ALA A 174 6.32 -1.45 5.63
C ALA A 174 6.83 -0.97 4.26
N MET A 175 6.03 -0.18 3.54
CA MET A 175 6.34 0.22 2.16
C MET A 175 7.32 1.39 2.10
N ARG A 176 6.95 2.54 2.67
CA ARG A 176 7.74 3.79 2.58
C ARG A 176 8.90 3.75 3.57
N GLY A 177 8.69 3.13 4.73
CA GLY A 177 9.73 2.94 5.73
C GLY A 177 10.75 1.87 5.34
N ALA A 178 10.32 0.61 5.27
CA ALA A 178 11.24 -0.52 5.08
C ALA A 178 11.64 -0.72 3.61
N VAL A 179 10.69 -0.96 2.70
CA VAL A 179 10.99 -1.32 1.30
C VAL A 179 11.64 -0.14 0.56
N MET A 180 10.93 0.97 0.44
CA MET A 180 11.44 2.17 -0.23
C MET A 180 12.69 2.69 0.47
N GLY A 181 12.66 2.87 1.79
CA GLY A 181 13.80 3.35 2.57
C GLY A 181 15.08 2.57 2.29
N THR A 182 15.00 1.23 2.24
CA THR A 182 16.13 0.36 1.94
C THR A 182 16.57 0.45 0.48
N LEU A 183 15.64 0.51 -0.47
CA LEU A 183 15.94 0.50 -1.91
C LEU A 183 16.43 1.85 -2.43
N ARG A 184 16.25 2.95 -1.69
CA ARG A 184 16.72 4.29 -2.05
C ARG A 184 18.23 4.37 -2.30
N LYS A 185 19.02 3.46 -1.71
CA LYS A 185 20.46 3.39 -2.01
C LYS A 185 20.78 3.09 -3.47
N TYR A 186 19.80 2.57 -4.24
CA TYR A 186 19.88 2.34 -5.68
C TYR A 186 19.22 3.46 -6.52
N GLY A 187 18.76 4.55 -5.90
CA GLY A 187 18.11 5.69 -6.56
C GLY A 187 16.65 5.86 -6.16
N GLU A 188 16.19 7.11 -6.06
CA GLU A 188 14.87 7.45 -5.53
C GLU A 188 13.72 6.99 -6.44
N SER A 189 13.82 7.19 -7.76
CA SER A 189 12.77 6.74 -8.68
C SER A 189 12.61 5.23 -8.67
N PHE A 190 13.72 4.49 -8.64
CA PHE A 190 13.69 3.03 -8.55
C PHE A 190 13.00 2.56 -7.27
N ALA A 191 13.33 3.17 -6.13
CA ALA A 191 12.73 2.83 -4.85
C ALA A 191 11.23 3.16 -4.79
N ILE A 192 10.81 4.31 -5.33
CA ILE A 192 9.40 4.70 -5.42
C ILE A 192 8.63 3.71 -6.28
N ILE A 193 9.10 3.43 -7.50
CA ILE A 193 8.39 2.55 -8.45
C ILE A 193 8.27 1.13 -7.91
N THR A 194 9.36 0.57 -7.36
CA THR A 194 9.33 -0.79 -6.81
C THR A 194 8.47 -0.90 -5.56
N SER A 195 8.56 0.06 -4.63
CA SER A 195 7.69 0.07 -3.45
C SER A 195 6.21 0.24 -3.83
N ALA A 196 5.91 1.12 -4.78
CA ALA A 196 4.55 1.33 -5.28
C ALA A 196 3.98 0.06 -5.92
N LEU A 197 4.82 -0.68 -6.66
CA LEU A 197 4.44 -1.94 -7.29
C LEU A 197 4.05 -2.99 -6.24
N ILE A 198 4.87 -3.18 -5.21
CA ILE A 198 4.58 -4.13 -4.13
C ILE A 198 3.32 -3.70 -3.37
N PHE A 199 3.16 -2.41 -3.09
CA PHE A 199 1.96 -1.87 -2.47
C PHE A 199 0.70 -2.14 -3.30
N GLY A 200 0.79 -2.02 -4.63
CA GLY A 200 -0.27 -2.42 -5.56
C GLY A 200 -0.62 -3.91 -5.42
N LEU A 201 0.38 -4.78 -5.50
CA LEU A 201 0.21 -6.23 -5.40
C LEU A 201 -0.41 -6.69 -4.07
N MET A 202 -0.17 -5.97 -2.97
CA MET A 202 -0.72 -6.30 -1.64
C MET A 202 -2.24 -6.22 -1.54
N HIS A 203 -2.90 -5.53 -2.48
CA HIS A 203 -4.35 -5.43 -2.49
C HIS A 203 -5.04 -6.69 -3.05
N GLY A 204 -4.28 -7.63 -3.64
CA GLY A 204 -4.77 -8.98 -3.98
C GLY A 204 -5.83 -9.05 -5.09
N ASN A 205 -6.18 -7.93 -5.73
CA ASN A 205 -7.18 -7.89 -6.79
C ASN A 205 -6.83 -6.95 -7.94
N LEU A 206 -7.14 -7.38 -9.16
CA LEU A 206 -6.78 -6.71 -10.40
C LEU A 206 -7.36 -5.29 -10.56
N VAL A 207 -8.52 -5.00 -9.96
CA VAL A 207 -9.13 -3.67 -10.02
C VAL A 207 -8.36 -2.65 -9.17
N GLN A 208 -7.90 -3.06 -7.98
CA GLN A 208 -7.23 -2.16 -7.04
C GLN A 208 -5.73 -2.04 -7.29
N ILE A 209 -5.07 -2.99 -7.96
CA ILE A 209 -3.62 -2.92 -8.21
C ILE A 209 -3.21 -1.63 -8.94
N PRO A 210 -3.81 -1.22 -10.08
CA PRO A 210 -3.42 0.01 -10.76
C PRO A 210 -3.64 1.26 -9.90
N PHE A 211 -4.70 1.27 -9.10
CA PHE A 211 -5.03 2.33 -8.16
C PHE A 211 -3.98 2.47 -7.06
N ALA A 212 -3.73 1.38 -6.35
CA ALA A 212 -2.78 1.34 -5.26
C ALA A 212 -1.38 1.62 -5.78
N PHE A 213 -1.04 1.21 -7.01
CA PHE A 213 0.21 1.59 -7.66
C PHE A 213 0.33 3.12 -7.86
N ILE A 214 -0.71 3.80 -8.37
CA ILE A 214 -0.68 5.27 -8.57
C ILE A 214 -0.53 6.01 -7.23
N LEU A 215 -1.28 5.62 -6.19
CA LEU A 215 -1.10 6.15 -4.83
C LEU A 215 0.28 5.80 -4.26
N GLY A 216 0.73 4.58 -4.53
CA GLY A 216 2.08 4.06 -4.35
C GLY A 216 3.14 5.09 -4.74
N LEU A 217 3.11 5.46 -6.02
CA LEU A 217 4.03 6.40 -6.64
C LEU A 217 3.96 7.77 -5.95
N PHE A 218 2.75 8.30 -5.75
CA PHE A 218 2.58 9.63 -5.16
C PHE A 218 3.05 9.69 -3.71
N PHE A 219 2.69 8.71 -2.87
CA PHE A 219 3.12 8.68 -1.47
C PHE A 219 4.64 8.54 -1.37
N GLY A 220 5.26 7.70 -2.21
CA GLY A 220 6.71 7.60 -2.28
C GLY A 220 7.36 8.94 -2.62
N PHE A 221 6.88 9.61 -3.67
CA PHE A 221 7.30 10.96 -4.04
C PHE A 221 7.12 11.96 -2.88
N ALA A 222 5.95 11.99 -2.24
CA ALA A 222 5.63 12.90 -1.16
C ALA A 222 6.54 12.69 0.05
N VAL A 223 6.90 11.45 0.38
CA VAL A 223 7.84 11.12 1.47
C VAL A 223 9.26 11.56 1.13
N ILE A 224 9.74 11.35 -0.10
CA ILE A 224 11.04 11.85 -0.54
C ILE A 224 11.11 13.37 -0.42
N LYS A 225 10.08 14.07 -0.90
CA LYS A 225 10.05 15.54 -0.96
C LYS A 225 9.83 16.21 0.38
N SER A 226 8.94 15.67 1.21
CA SER A 226 8.77 16.16 2.56
C SER A 226 9.91 15.75 3.50
N GLY A 227 10.63 14.67 3.17
CA GLY A 227 11.66 14.07 4.02
C GLY A 227 11.12 13.32 5.23
N THR A 228 9.81 13.04 5.28
CA THR A 228 9.16 12.38 6.42
C THR A 228 8.08 11.40 5.98
N ILE A 229 8.04 10.22 6.61
CA ILE A 229 7.02 9.20 6.34
C ILE A 229 5.61 9.67 6.69
N TRP A 230 5.50 10.59 7.65
CA TRP A 230 4.23 11.09 8.16
C TRP A 230 3.37 11.79 7.10
N THR A 231 3.97 12.30 6.03
CA THR A 231 3.23 12.85 4.90
C THR A 231 2.36 11.79 4.24
N ALA A 232 2.91 10.60 3.93
CA ALA A 232 2.13 9.50 3.37
C ALA A 232 1.14 8.93 4.38
N VAL A 233 1.56 8.76 5.65
CA VAL A 233 0.67 8.28 6.73
C VAL A 233 -0.57 9.15 6.85
N ILE A 234 -0.42 10.48 6.83
CA ILE A 234 -1.55 11.41 6.94
C ILE A 234 -2.44 11.34 5.70
N ILE A 235 -1.87 11.31 4.49
CA ILE A 235 -2.67 11.19 3.26
C ILE A 235 -3.48 9.89 3.27
N HIS A 236 -2.82 8.76 3.58
CA HIS A 236 -3.46 7.44 3.64
C HIS A 236 -4.55 7.43 4.72
N PHE A 237 -4.24 7.91 5.93
CA PHE A 237 -5.21 8.02 7.02
C PHE A 237 -6.43 8.84 6.60
N LEU A 238 -6.24 10.02 6.00
CA LEU A 238 -7.34 10.88 5.59
C LEU A 238 -8.19 10.27 4.48
N ASN A 239 -7.57 9.59 3.50
CA ASN A 239 -8.30 8.88 2.46
C ASN A 239 -9.24 7.83 3.07
N ASN A 240 -8.71 6.98 3.95
CA ASN A 240 -9.47 5.91 4.55
C ASN A 240 -10.48 6.44 5.59
N LEU A 241 -10.12 7.50 6.30
CA LEU A 241 -11.03 8.21 7.22
C LEU A 241 -12.24 8.74 6.47
N PHE A 242 -12.02 9.42 5.34
CA PHE A 242 -13.13 9.90 4.52
C PHE A 242 -13.94 8.74 3.95
N SER A 243 -13.30 7.68 3.48
CA SER A 243 -13.97 6.48 2.97
C SER A 243 -14.91 5.86 4.01
N ILE A 244 -14.41 5.54 5.21
CA ILE A 244 -15.24 4.92 6.27
C ILE A 244 -16.30 5.88 6.80
N SER A 245 -16.00 7.18 6.91
CA SER A 245 -17.01 8.18 7.32
C SER A 245 -18.16 8.24 6.32
N PHE A 246 -17.83 8.22 5.04
CA PHE A 246 -18.79 8.29 3.96
C PHE A 246 -19.67 7.03 3.90
N ASP A 247 -19.07 5.88 4.12
CA ASP A 247 -19.77 4.59 4.23
C ASP A 247 -20.80 4.60 5.36
N TYR A 248 -20.44 5.09 6.56
CA TYR A 248 -21.39 5.24 7.66
C TYR A 248 -22.50 6.25 7.39
N ILE A 249 -22.16 7.43 6.86
CA ILE A 249 -23.13 8.51 6.56
C ILE A 249 -24.16 8.05 5.52
N LEU A 250 -23.73 7.30 4.50
CA LEU A 250 -24.59 6.87 3.40
C LEU A 250 -25.18 5.47 3.56
N SER A 251 -24.84 4.73 4.61
CA SER A 251 -25.29 3.35 4.86
C SER A 251 -26.80 3.12 4.71
N ASN A 252 -27.63 4.10 5.07
CA ASN A 252 -29.10 4.04 4.95
C ASN A 252 -29.67 4.81 3.75
N SER A 253 -28.81 5.41 2.91
CA SER A 253 -29.17 6.15 1.71
C SER A 253 -29.09 5.27 0.47
N LYS A 254 -29.93 5.52 -0.54
CA LYS A 254 -29.92 4.78 -1.81
C LYS A 254 -30.20 5.71 -2.99
N GLY A 255 -29.93 5.23 -4.21
CA GLY A 255 -30.28 5.91 -5.45
C GLY A 255 -29.58 7.26 -5.63
N ALA A 256 -30.34 8.27 -6.04
CA ALA A 256 -29.81 9.58 -6.43
C ALA A 256 -28.97 10.26 -5.33
N VAL A 257 -29.37 10.13 -4.05
CA VAL A 257 -28.66 10.74 -2.91
C VAL A 257 -27.22 10.25 -2.84
N VAL A 258 -27.01 8.93 -2.91
CA VAL A 258 -25.68 8.32 -2.89
C VAL A 258 -24.88 8.73 -4.11
N TRP A 259 -25.51 8.80 -5.29
CA TRP A 259 -24.85 9.21 -6.52
C TRP A 259 -24.33 10.66 -6.46
N PHE A 260 -25.19 11.60 -6.06
CA PHE A 260 -24.79 13.01 -5.92
C PHE A 260 -23.71 13.20 -4.85
N ALA A 261 -23.82 12.49 -3.73
CA ALA A 261 -22.82 12.56 -2.68
C ALA A 261 -21.45 12.09 -3.19
N ASN A 262 -21.38 10.97 -3.93
CA ASN A 262 -20.13 10.46 -4.48
C ASN A 262 -19.48 11.45 -5.47
N ILE A 263 -20.29 12.09 -6.33
CA ILE A 263 -19.81 13.13 -7.25
C ILE A 263 -19.27 14.33 -6.48
N PHE A 264 -20.01 14.80 -5.47
CA PHE A 264 -19.56 15.91 -4.64
C PHE A 264 -18.24 15.59 -3.94
N TYR A 265 -18.12 14.40 -3.33
CA TYR A 265 -16.91 13.92 -2.69
C TYR A 265 -15.72 13.86 -3.67
N PHE A 266 -15.95 13.34 -4.87
CA PHE A 266 -14.94 13.28 -5.93
C PHE A 266 -14.46 14.68 -6.34
N ILE A 267 -15.37 15.61 -6.62
CA ILE A 267 -15.04 16.99 -6.99
C ILE A 267 -14.30 17.69 -5.85
N PHE A 268 -14.74 17.50 -4.61
CA PHE A 268 -14.10 18.05 -3.42
C PHE A 268 -12.63 17.61 -3.32
N LEU A 269 -12.34 16.31 -3.47
CA LEU A 269 -10.97 15.80 -3.43
C LEU A 269 -10.12 16.37 -4.57
N LEU A 270 -10.65 16.44 -5.80
CA LEU A 270 -9.93 17.03 -6.92
C LEU A 270 -9.63 18.52 -6.72
N ALA A 271 -10.58 19.28 -6.14
CA ALA A 271 -10.38 20.69 -5.82
C ALA A 271 -9.25 20.87 -4.79
N LEU A 272 -9.22 20.05 -3.72
CA LEU A 272 -8.09 20.04 -2.78
C LEU A 272 -6.77 19.70 -3.49
N GLY A 273 -6.79 18.69 -4.36
CA GLY A 273 -5.66 18.30 -5.20
C GLY A 273 -5.09 19.45 -6.01
N PHE A 274 -5.97 20.16 -6.72
CA PHE A 274 -5.62 21.28 -7.57
C PHE A 274 -5.05 22.45 -6.76
N ILE A 275 -5.65 22.79 -5.61
CA ILE A 275 -5.12 23.80 -4.70
C ILE A 275 -3.72 23.39 -4.21
N GLY A 276 -3.55 22.14 -3.80
CA GLY A 276 -2.25 21.59 -3.40
C GLY A 276 -1.21 21.73 -4.50
N PHE A 277 -1.57 21.41 -5.74
CA PHE A 277 -0.70 21.54 -6.90
C PHE A 277 -0.27 22.99 -7.12
N LEU A 278 -1.20 23.96 -7.10
CA LEU A 278 -0.86 25.37 -7.25
C LEU A 278 0.10 25.86 -6.15
N LEU A 279 -0.15 25.45 -4.89
CA LEU A 279 0.71 25.81 -3.76
C LEU A 279 2.11 25.18 -3.87
N TYR A 280 2.21 23.97 -4.42
CA TYR A 280 3.47 23.27 -4.59
C TYR A 280 4.26 23.78 -5.80
N PHE A 281 3.60 24.01 -6.93
CA PHE A 281 4.22 24.48 -8.17
C PHE A 281 4.93 25.83 -7.99
N ASN A 282 4.34 26.71 -7.17
CA ASN A 282 4.93 28.02 -6.84
C ASN A 282 6.24 27.94 -6.02
N LYS A 283 6.74 26.75 -5.70
CA LYS A 283 8.00 26.54 -4.96
C LYS A 283 9.22 26.31 -5.87
N GLY A 284 9.05 26.24 -7.19
CA GLY A 284 10.14 26.13 -8.17
C GLY A 284 10.35 24.71 -8.71
N GLU A 285 10.99 24.60 -9.88
CA GLU A 285 11.10 23.35 -10.66
C GLU A 285 11.92 22.25 -9.95
N ASP A 286 12.93 22.63 -9.16
CA ASP A 286 13.76 21.69 -8.40
C ASP A 286 12.94 20.85 -7.39
N THR A 287 11.75 21.32 -7.02
CA THR A 287 10.85 20.59 -6.13
C THR A 287 10.30 19.31 -6.75
N PHE A 288 10.43 19.07 -8.06
CA PHE A 288 10.02 17.80 -8.69
C PHE A 288 11.19 16.84 -8.99
N SER A 289 12.44 17.29 -8.89
CA SER A 289 13.64 16.48 -9.20
C SER A 289 13.80 15.26 -8.28
N LEU A 290 14.34 14.14 -8.75
CA LEU A 290 14.64 12.97 -7.91
C LEU A 290 16.11 12.61 -8.06
N ASP A 291 16.74 12.22 -6.94
CA ASP A 291 18.14 11.78 -6.95
C ASP A 291 18.23 10.35 -7.48
N ASN A 292 18.60 10.24 -8.76
CA ASN A 292 18.72 8.98 -9.47
C ASN A 292 20.19 8.61 -9.63
N LYS A 293 20.65 7.68 -8.78
CA LYS A 293 21.98 7.05 -8.89
C LYS A 293 22.05 6.20 -10.16
N THR A 294 22.60 6.73 -11.24
CA THR A 294 22.64 6.09 -12.58
C THR A 294 24.06 5.78 -13.05
N GLU A 295 25.04 5.83 -12.14
CA GLU A 295 26.45 5.68 -12.44
C GLU A 295 26.82 4.28 -12.94
N VAL A 296 26.07 3.25 -12.54
CA VAL A 296 26.36 1.84 -12.87
C VAL A 296 25.26 1.22 -13.74
N LEU A 297 24.03 1.14 -13.23
CA LEU A 297 22.85 0.74 -14.00
C LEU A 297 21.88 1.92 -14.18
N THR A 298 21.20 1.94 -15.33
CA THR A 298 20.04 2.82 -15.56
C THR A 298 18.85 2.38 -14.72
N VAL A 299 17.89 3.29 -14.44
CA VAL A 299 16.65 2.96 -13.72
C VAL A 299 15.91 1.78 -14.37
N LYS A 300 15.89 1.73 -15.71
CA LYS A 300 15.30 0.64 -16.48
C LYS A 300 15.97 -0.71 -16.19
N GLU A 301 17.30 -0.76 -16.22
CA GLU A 301 18.05 -2.01 -15.93
C GLU A 301 17.86 -2.47 -14.48
N LYS A 302 17.74 -1.52 -13.53
CA LYS A 302 17.43 -1.81 -12.12
C LYS A 302 16.03 -2.42 -11.99
N LEU A 303 15.03 -1.83 -12.62
CA LEU A 303 13.66 -2.35 -12.64
C LEU A 303 13.58 -3.74 -13.25
N ILE A 304 14.21 -3.97 -14.40
CA ILE A 304 14.26 -5.30 -15.03
C ILE A 304 14.92 -6.32 -14.07
N SER A 305 16.00 -5.92 -13.40
CA SER A 305 16.69 -6.80 -12.46
C SER A 305 15.81 -7.17 -11.26
N PHE A 306 15.02 -6.22 -10.76
CA PHE A 306 14.07 -6.44 -9.67
C PHE A 306 12.89 -7.33 -10.10
N LEU A 307 12.25 -7.02 -11.23
CA LEU A 307 11.07 -7.73 -11.74
C LEU A 307 11.37 -9.16 -12.19
N THR A 308 12.61 -9.45 -12.59
CA THR A 308 13.04 -10.80 -12.99
C THR A 308 13.56 -11.65 -11.84
N ALA A 309 13.41 -11.19 -10.59
CA ALA A 309 13.75 -11.97 -9.42
C ALA A 309 12.67 -13.05 -9.17
N PRO A 310 13.04 -14.32 -8.90
CA PRO A 310 12.08 -15.41 -8.74
C PRO A 310 10.96 -15.13 -7.73
N CYS A 311 11.27 -14.60 -6.54
CA CYS A 311 10.22 -14.36 -5.53
C CYS A 311 9.23 -13.25 -5.96
N ILE A 312 9.69 -12.28 -6.76
CA ILE A 312 8.80 -11.24 -7.31
C ILE A 312 7.87 -11.85 -8.35
N ILE A 313 8.41 -12.64 -9.29
CA ILE A 313 7.59 -13.33 -10.30
C ILE A 313 6.53 -14.21 -9.63
N ILE A 314 6.92 -14.99 -8.61
CA ILE A 314 5.99 -15.82 -7.84
C ILE A 314 4.90 -14.95 -7.19
N SER A 315 5.27 -13.81 -6.61
CA SER A 315 4.31 -12.87 -6.00
C SER A 315 3.26 -12.39 -7.00
N PHE A 316 3.68 -12.02 -8.22
CA PHE A 316 2.76 -11.66 -9.30
C PHE A 316 1.83 -12.81 -9.67
N VAL A 317 2.37 -14.01 -9.84
CA VAL A 317 1.58 -15.20 -10.19
C VAL A 317 0.54 -15.50 -9.12
N ILE A 318 0.90 -15.43 -7.83
CA ILE A 318 -0.04 -15.64 -6.71
C ILE A 318 -1.20 -14.65 -6.80
N VAL A 319 -0.93 -13.36 -6.96
CA VAL A 319 -1.97 -12.32 -7.04
C VAL A 319 -2.87 -12.49 -8.26
N LEU A 320 -2.30 -12.90 -9.40
CA LEU A 320 -3.08 -13.20 -10.61
C LEU A 320 -4.01 -14.40 -10.41
N LEU A 321 -3.51 -15.48 -9.79
CA LEU A 321 -4.30 -16.67 -9.49
C LEU A 321 -5.40 -16.33 -8.48
N GLU A 322 -5.09 -15.62 -7.40
CA GLU A 322 -6.06 -15.16 -6.42
C GLU A 322 -7.15 -14.33 -7.07
N SER A 323 -6.77 -13.36 -7.91
CA SER A 323 -7.72 -12.52 -8.64
C SER A 323 -8.66 -13.34 -9.54
N PHE A 324 -8.14 -14.39 -10.19
CA PHE A 324 -8.90 -15.22 -11.11
C PHE A 324 -9.82 -16.21 -10.41
N PHE A 325 -9.39 -16.82 -9.30
CA PHE A 325 -10.18 -17.82 -8.59
C PHE A 325 -11.19 -17.20 -7.62
N VAL A 326 -10.92 -16.02 -7.08
CA VAL A 326 -11.79 -15.38 -6.08
C VAL A 326 -12.86 -14.50 -6.73
N TYR A 327 -12.54 -13.79 -7.81
CA TYR A 327 -13.42 -12.74 -8.36
C TYR A 327 -14.03 -13.05 -9.73
N ARG A 328 -13.71 -14.20 -10.34
CA ARG A 328 -14.34 -14.62 -11.59
C ARG A 328 -15.66 -15.32 -11.30
N ALA A 329 -16.72 -14.83 -11.93
CA ALA A 329 -18.08 -15.35 -11.78
C ALA A 329 -18.34 -16.54 -12.71
#